data_AF-A0A8X6J6N1-F1
#
_entry.id   AF-A0A8X6J6N1-F1
#
_cell.length_a   1.000
_cell.length_b   1.000
_cell.length_c   1.000
_cell.angle_alpha   90.00
_cell.angle_beta   90.00
_cell.angle_gamma   90.00
#
_symmetry.space_group_name_H-M   'P 1'
#
loop_
_entity.id
_entity.type
_entity.pdbx_description
1 polymer ?
#
loop_
_entity_poly.entity_id
_entity_poly.type
_entity_poly.pdbx_seq_one_letter_code
_entity_poly.pdbx_strand_id
1 'polypeptide(L)'
;MVIRLSEYTVPRTRSTFSYMLEENGRSSSMFLCDLLENSYATGTQKDYTTVNIGKLFLETTTMLRAFEVYCVRQGSASVLLTNLEKEKELLRIFLRVSQMENTLLRRMNLSAFLMVPVQRVTKYPLLLNRLYKVTPYHHKDREALREAQLKIELHLEHINQVRNRLFFRVSLMTSLESSIIEEVPEYSL
;
A
#
# COMPACT_ATOMS: atom_id res chain seq x y z
N MET A 1 -24.66 22.18 15.27
CA MET A 1 -24.27 22.84 14.01
C MET A 1 -23.65 21.78 13.10
N VAL A 2 -24.50 21.08 12.35
CA VAL A 2 -24.09 20.02 11.41
C VAL A 2 -23.61 20.70 10.14
N ILE A 3 -22.30 20.83 9.97
CA ILE A 3 -21.73 21.39 8.74
C ILE A 3 -21.97 20.35 7.64
N ARG A 4 -22.97 20.59 6.79
CA ARG A 4 -23.22 19.85 5.55
C ARG A 4 -22.01 20.02 4.64
N LEU A 5 -21.12 19.03 4.60
CA LEU A 5 -20.01 18.92 3.67
C LEU A 5 -20.45 18.54 2.23
N SER A 6 -21.73 18.74 1.88
CA SER A 6 -22.24 18.42 0.54
C SER A 6 -21.78 19.39 -0.55
N GLU A 7 -21.19 20.54 -0.20
CA GLU A 7 -20.91 21.62 -1.15
C GLU A 7 -19.42 21.83 -1.51
N TYR A 8 -18.49 21.10 -0.88
CA TYR A 8 -17.05 21.19 -1.20
C TYR A 8 -16.45 19.86 -1.69
N THR A 9 -17.21 19.13 -2.52
CA THR A 9 -16.71 17.91 -3.16
C THR A 9 -16.04 18.26 -4.48
N VAL A 10 -14.70 18.33 -4.48
CA VAL A 10 -13.91 18.20 -5.71
C VAL A 10 -14.07 16.73 -6.18
N PRO A 11 -14.81 16.43 -7.27
CA PRO A 11 -15.35 15.07 -7.48
C PRO A 11 -14.35 14.03 -7.99
N ARG A 12 -13.16 14.42 -8.47
CA ARG A 12 -12.31 13.52 -9.27
C ARG A 12 -11.22 12.76 -8.51
N THR A 13 -10.77 13.22 -7.35
CA THR A 13 -9.66 12.58 -6.61
C THR A 13 -10.12 11.57 -5.56
N ARG A 14 -11.39 11.64 -5.12
CA ARG A 14 -11.94 10.77 -4.06
C ARG A 14 -12.13 9.31 -4.51
N SER A 15 -12.41 9.06 -5.79
CA SER A 15 -12.78 7.72 -6.27
C SER A 15 -11.60 6.76 -6.29
N THR A 16 -10.44 7.18 -6.81
CA THR A 16 -9.34 6.24 -7.05
C THR A 16 -8.61 5.86 -5.75
N PHE A 17 -8.41 6.82 -4.84
CA PHE A 17 -7.55 6.62 -3.67
C PHE A 17 -8.23 5.86 -2.53
N SER A 18 -9.48 6.21 -2.21
CA SER A 18 -10.30 5.46 -1.23
C SER A 18 -10.52 4.04 -1.73
N TYR A 19 -10.86 3.88 -3.01
CA TYR A 19 -11.04 2.57 -3.62
C TYR A 19 -9.75 1.73 -3.56
N MET A 20 -8.58 2.27 -3.90
CA MET A 20 -7.32 1.51 -3.82
C MET A 20 -6.94 1.11 -2.39
N LEU A 21 -7.20 1.96 -1.39
CA LEU A 21 -6.95 1.65 0.02
C LEU A 21 -7.94 0.60 0.57
N GLU A 22 -9.21 0.74 0.22
CA GLU A 22 -10.27 -0.18 0.63
C GLU A 22 -10.16 -1.53 -0.09
N GLU A 23 -9.90 -1.54 -1.40
CA GLU A 23 -9.61 -2.75 -2.18
C GLU A 23 -8.35 -3.44 -1.66
N ASN A 24 -7.25 -2.72 -1.43
CA ASN A 24 -6.04 -3.36 -0.91
C ASN A 24 -6.24 -3.89 0.51
N GLY A 25 -6.91 -3.11 1.37
CA GLY A 25 -7.20 -3.50 2.75
C GLY A 25 -8.14 -4.70 2.82
N ARG A 26 -9.26 -4.66 2.09
CA ARG A 26 -10.26 -5.73 2.01
C ARG A 26 -9.70 -6.94 1.30
N SER A 27 -9.14 -6.81 0.09
CA SER A 27 -8.60 -7.95 -0.66
C SER A 27 -7.43 -8.62 0.07
N SER A 28 -6.53 -7.87 0.73
CA SER A 28 -5.44 -8.52 1.46
C SER A 28 -5.90 -9.21 2.75
N SER A 29 -6.84 -8.61 3.47
CA SER A 29 -7.29 -9.14 4.77
C SER A 29 -8.34 -10.23 4.61
N MET A 30 -9.32 -10.04 3.73
CA MET A 30 -10.36 -11.02 3.43
C MET A 30 -9.74 -12.25 2.78
N PHE A 31 -8.88 -12.09 1.77
CA PHE A 31 -8.30 -13.25 1.08
C PHE A 31 -7.39 -14.10 1.97
N LEU A 32 -6.57 -13.48 2.84
CA LEU A 32 -5.76 -14.25 3.82
C LEU A 32 -6.63 -14.87 4.92
N CYS A 33 -7.69 -14.20 5.37
CA CYS A 33 -8.62 -14.78 6.34
C CYS A 33 -9.42 -15.95 5.73
N ASP A 34 -9.97 -15.78 4.53
CA ASP A 34 -10.74 -16.80 3.81
C ASP A 34 -9.88 -18.03 3.51
N LEU A 35 -8.63 -17.82 3.10
CA LEU A 35 -7.70 -18.91 2.86
C LEU A 35 -7.29 -19.63 4.15
N LEU A 36 -7.12 -18.91 5.25
CA LEU A 36 -6.94 -19.53 6.56
C LEU A 36 -8.19 -20.32 6.95
N GLU A 37 -9.39 -19.74 6.88
CA GLU A 37 -10.69 -20.38 7.15
C GLU A 37 -10.92 -21.65 6.32
N ASN A 38 -10.61 -21.63 5.02
CA ASN A 38 -10.69 -22.80 4.16
C ASN A 38 -9.68 -23.89 4.55
N SER A 39 -8.46 -23.49 4.99
CA SER A 39 -7.47 -24.44 5.49
C SER A 39 -7.90 -25.08 6.82
N TYR A 40 -8.64 -24.36 7.67
CA TYR A 40 -9.24 -24.91 8.89
C TYR A 40 -10.37 -25.90 8.61
N ALA A 41 -11.19 -25.65 7.60
CA ALA A 41 -12.30 -26.53 7.24
C ALA A 41 -11.84 -27.92 6.77
N THR A 42 -10.56 -28.05 6.39
CA THR A 42 -9.98 -29.28 5.85
C THR A 42 -9.15 -30.05 6.90
N GLY A 43 -8.81 -29.43 8.05
CA GLY A 43 -7.97 -30.02 9.09
C GLY A 43 -8.77 -30.56 10.28
N THR A 44 -8.65 -31.85 10.59
CA THR A 44 -9.32 -32.53 11.72
C THR A 44 -8.79 -32.14 13.11
N GLN A 45 -7.82 -31.24 13.22
CA GLN A 45 -7.22 -30.81 14.49
C GLN A 45 -7.10 -29.27 14.50
N LYS A 46 -7.46 -28.62 15.62
CA LYS A 46 -7.35 -27.16 15.86
C LYS A 46 -5.90 -26.65 15.94
N ASP A 47 -4.96 -27.29 15.24
CA ASP A 47 -3.54 -26.93 15.26
C ASP A 47 -3.12 -26.40 13.88
N TYR A 48 -2.54 -25.20 13.89
CA TYR A 48 -1.95 -24.53 12.72
C TYR A 48 -0.79 -25.32 12.07
N THR A 49 -0.40 -26.47 12.64
CA THR A 49 0.66 -27.36 12.17
C THR A 49 0.33 -28.08 10.87
N THR A 50 -0.95 -28.12 10.47
CA THR A 50 -1.39 -28.76 9.22
C THR A 50 -1.48 -27.79 8.04
N VAL A 51 -1.43 -26.48 8.29
CA VAL A 51 -1.57 -25.44 7.27
C VAL A 51 -0.22 -25.15 6.62
N ASN A 52 -0.11 -25.41 5.31
CA ASN A 52 1.08 -25.03 4.54
C ASN A 52 1.07 -23.53 4.23
N ILE A 53 1.67 -22.75 5.13
CA ILE A 53 1.74 -21.29 5.04
C ILE A 53 2.50 -20.85 3.78
N GLY A 54 3.56 -21.57 3.39
CA GLY A 54 4.33 -21.24 2.18
C GLY A 54 3.46 -21.28 0.93
N LYS A 55 2.67 -22.35 0.77
CA LYS A 55 1.73 -22.53 -0.33
C LYS A 55 0.65 -21.45 -0.34
N LEU A 56 0.16 -21.06 0.84
CA LEU A 56 -0.77 -19.93 0.98
C LEU A 56 -0.22 -18.65 0.34
N PHE A 57 1.04 -18.31 0.66
CA PHE A 57 1.68 -17.12 0.10
C PHE A 57 1.93 -17.24 -1.41
N LEU A 58 2.23 -18.44 -1.91
CA LEU A 58 2.35 -18.70 -3.35
C LEU A 58 1.02 -18.51 -4.09
N GLU A 59 -0.09 -18.95 -3.51
CA GLU A 59 -1.44 -18.77 -4.07
C GLU A 59 -1.91 -17.31 -4.01
N THR A 60 -1.46 -16.57 -3.00
CA THR A 60 -1.81 -15.15 -2.80
C THR A 60 -0.92 -14.17 -3.56
N THR A 61 0.02 -14.64 -4.38
CA THR A 61 0.94 -13.76 -5.12
C THR A 61 0.19 -12.78 -6.05
N THR A 62 -1.02 -13.12 -6.53
CA THR A 62 -1.87 -12.24 -7.34
C THR A 62 -2.25 -10.94 -6.61
N MET A 63 -2.40 -10.99 -5.29
CA MET A 63 -2.65 -9.82 -4.42
C MET A 63 -1.49 -8.82 -4.45
N LEU A 64 -0.24 -9.27 -4.69
CA LEU A 64 0.93 -8.39 -4.74
C LEU A 64 0.85 -7.36 -5.87
N ARG A 65 0.06 -7.61 -6.92
CA ARG A 65 -0.20 -6.63 -7.98
C ARG A 65 -0.95 -5.40 -7.45
N ALA A 66 -1.86 -5.60 -6.51
CA ALA A 66 -2.63 -4.52 -5.91
C ALA A 66 -1.73 -3.66 -5.00
N PHE A 67 -0.77 -4.29 -4.30
CA PHE A 67 0.31 -3.60 -3.59
C PHE A 67 1.24 -2.81 -4.51
N GLU A 68 1.56 -3.33 -5.69
CA GLU A 68 2.37 -2.61 -6.68
C GLU A 68 1.73 -1.28 -7.08
N VAL A 69 0.46 -1.33 -7.52
CA VAL A 69 -0.28 -0.13 -7.94
C VAL A 69 -0.29 0.91 -6.82
N TYR A 70 -0.49 0.47 -5.59
CA TYR A 70 -0.48 1.36 -4.43
C TYR A 70 0.90 1.92 -4.12
N CYS A 71 1.94 1.08 -4.05
CA CYS A 71 3.29 1.52 -3.71
C CYS A 71 3.86 2.51 -4.74
N VAL A 72 3.51 2.35 -6.02
CA VAL A 72 3.89 3.28 -7.08
C VAL A 72 3.22 4.65 -6.88
N ARG A 73 1.96 4.68 -6.44
CA ARG A 73 1.18 5.93 -6.26
C ARG A 73 1.35 6.58 -4.90
N GLN A 74 1.78 5.81 -3.90
CA GLN A 74 1.85 6.25 -2.51
C GLN A 74 2.78 7.45 -2.34
N GLY A 75 3.91 7.48 -3.05
CA GLY A 75 4.86 8.60 -2.99
C GLY A 75 4.22 9.93 -3.43
N SER A 76 3.59 9.95 -4.61
CA SER A 76 2.88 11.13 -5.12
C SER A 76 1.72 11.55 -4.21
N ALA A 77 0.97 10.59 -3.68
CA ALA A 77 -0.11 10.87 -2.74
C ALA A 77 0.41 11.52 -1.43
N SER A 78 1.56 11.08 -0.94
CA SER A 78 2.18 11.66 0.25
C SER A 78 2.61 13.10 0.02
N VAL A 79 3.23 13.40 -1.14
CA VAL A 79 3.64 14.77 -1.49
C VAL A 79 2.41 15.68 -1.63
N LEU A 80 1.38 15.20 -2.33
CA LEU A 80 0.12 15.94 -2.49
C LEU A 80 -0.52 16.25 -1.14
N LEU A 81 -0.58 15.28 -0.22
CA LEU A 81 -1.12 15.50 1.12
C LEU A 81 -0.33 16.57 1.87
N THR A 82 1.00 16.51 1.85
CA THR A 82 1.85 17.52 2.50
C THR A 82 1.64 18.92 1.92
N ASN A 83 1.47 19.06 0.61
CA ASN A 83 1.20 20.36 -0.01
C ASN A 83 -0.18 20.90 0.37
N LEU A 84 -1.21 20.04 0.35
CA LEU A 84 -2.56 20.42 0.74
C LEU A 84 -2.65 20.82 2.21
N GLU A 85 -1.94 20.15 3.12
CA GLU A 85 -1.87 20.53 4.53
C GLU A 85 -1.19 21.89 4.76
N LYS A 86 -0.27 22.29 3.88
CA LYS A 86 0.37 23.63 3.91
C LYS A 86 -0.55 24.71 3.36
N GLU A 87 -1.24 24.44 2.26
CA GLU A 87 -2.05 25.43 1.55
C GLU A 87 -3.45 25.61 2.16
N LYS A 88 -4.03 24.56 2.75
CA LYS A 88 -5.44 24.52 3.17
C LYS A 88 -5.55 24.34 4.68
N GLU A 89 -5.59 25.46 5.40
CA GLU A 89 -5.70 25.49 6.87
C GLU A 89 -6.89 24.67 7.40
N LEU A 90 -8.06 24.79 6.77
CA LEU A 90 -9.26 24.04 7.17
C LEU A 90 -9.07 22.52 7.05
N LEU A 91 -8.35 22.05 6.03
CA LEU A 91 -8.04 20.64 5.87
C LEU A 91 -7.10 20.16 6.99
N ARG A 92 -6.07 20.94 7.31
CA ARG A 92 -5.12 20.65 8.39
C ARG A 92 -5.83 20.52 9.74
N ILE A 93 -6.72 21.46 10.07
CA ILE A 93 -7.52 21.43 11.30
C ILE A 93 -8.43 20.19 11.30
N PHE A 94 -9.13 19.93 10.20
CA PHE A 94 -10.01 18.76 10.07
C PHE A 94 -9.27 17.44 10.29
N LEU A 95 -8.09 17.27 9.67
CA LEU A 95 -7.27 16.07 9.84
C LEU A 95 -6.80 15.92 11.29
N ARG A 96 -6.42 17.03 11.94
CA ARG A 96 -5.98 17.02 13.34
C ARG A 96 -7.11 16.62 14.30
N VAL A 97 -8.29 17.20 14.14
CA VAL A 97 -9.48 16.86 14.95
C VAL A 97 -9.88 15.40 14.71
N SER A 98 -9.94 14.97 13.45
CA SER A 98 -10.24 13.58 13.08
C SER A 98 -9.27 12.59 13.73
N GLN A 99 -7.97 12.90 13.75
CA GLN A 99 -6.95 12.07 14.41
C GLN A 99 -7.15 11.96 15.93
N MET A 100 -7.63 13.02 16.57
CA MET A 100 -7.81 13.09 18.03
C MET A 100 -9.12 12.43 18.48
N GLU A 101 -10.19 12.62 17.73
CA GLU A 101 -11.54 12.17 18.10
C GLU A 101 -11.84 10.73 17.65
N ASN A 102 -11.20 10.27 16.57
CA ASN A 102 -11.44 8.92 16.07
C ASN A 102 -10.51 7.90 16.74
N THR A 103 -11.06 7.17 17.70
CA THR A 103 -10.35 6.11 18.44
C THR A 103 -9.85 4.97 17.54
N LEU A 104 -10.50 4.73 16.39
CA LEU A 104 -10.07 3.71 15.43
C LEU A 104 -8.76 4.06 14.74
N LEU A 105 -8.45 5.35 14.59
CA LEU A 105 -7.20 5.81 13.99
C LEU A 105 -6.01 5.61 14.94
N ARG A 106 -6.22 5.22 16.20
CA ARG A 106 -5.17 5.05 17.22
C ARG A 106 -4.22 6.25 17.31
N ARG A 107 -4.74 7.46 17.06
CA ARG A 107 -3.97 8.71 16.97
C ARG A 107 -2.88 8.72 15.89
N MET A 108 -2.98 7.89 14.85
CA MET A 108 -2.12 7.91 13.69
C MET A 108 -2.57 9.03 12.74
N ASN A 109 -1.64 9.86 12.28
CA ASN A 109 -1.96 10.87 11.27
C ASN A 109 -2.13 10.19 9.89
N LEU A 110 -2.80 10.88 8.96
CA LEU A 110 -3.13 10.31 7.66
C LEU A 110 -1.86 9.88 6.89
N SER A 111 -0.79 10.67 6.93
CA SER A 111 0.50 10.33 6.31
C SER A 111 1.05 8.97 6.78
N ALA A 112 1.07 8.74 8.09
CA ALA A 112 1.52 7.47 8.66
C ALA A 112 0.59 6.31 8.28
N PHE A 113 -0.72 6.55 8.18
CA PHE A 113 -1.68 5.54 7.72
C PHE A 113 -1.39 5.08 6.28
N LEU A 114 -0.99 6.01 5.40
CA LEU A 114 -0.62 5.69 4.01
C LEU A 114 0.62 4.81 3.89
N MET A 115 1.47 4.79 4.91
CA MET A 115 2.66 3.93 4.94
C MET A 115 2.34 2.49 5.37
N VAL A 116 1.21 2.24 6.03
CA VAL A 116 0.87 0.91 6.58
C VAL A 116 0.87 -0.18 5.50
N PRO A 117 0.25 -0.02 4.31
CA PRO A 117 0.29 -1.06 3.27
C PRO A 117 1.71 -1.32 2.76
N VAL A 118 2.52 -0.26 2.60
CA VAL A 118 3.94 -0.38 2.18
C VAL A 118 4.74 -1.14 3.22
N GLN A 119 4.56 -0.82 4.51
CA GLN A 119 5.20 -1.53 5.62
C GLN A 119 4.73 -2.97 5.75
N ARG A 120 3.47 -3.27 5.42
CA ARG A 120 2.90 -4.62 5.51
C ARG A 120 3.54 -5.53 4.46
N VAL A 121 3.57 -5.10 3.22
CA VAL A 121 4.10 -5.92 2.12
C VAL A 121 5.61 -6.18 2.26
N THR A 122 6.38 -5.22 2.80
CA THR A 122 7.82 -5.39 3.05
C THR A 122 8.13 -6.28 4.26
N LYS A 123 7.17 -6.52 5.14
CA LYS A 123 7.35 -7.44 6.28
C LYS A 123 7.16 -8.91 5.91
N TYR A 124 6.43 -9.22 4.83
CA TYR A 124 6.15 -10.63 4.46
C TYR A 124 7.42 -11.47 4.25
N PRO A 125 8.46 -11.01 3.51
CA PRO A 125 9.71 -11.77 3.40
C PRO A 125 10.38 -12.03 4.75
N LEU A 126 10.37 -11.05 5.65
CA LEU A 126 11.00 -11.17 6.98
C LEU A 126 10.28 -12.21 7.84
N LEU A 127 8.95 -12.23 7.78
CA LEU A 127 8.12 -13.21 8.50
C LEU A 127 8.29 -14.62 7.92
N LEU A 128 8.30 -14.76 6.59
CA LEU A 128 8.54 -16.03 5.92
C LEU A 128 9.93 -16.58 6.20
N ASN A 129 10.96 -15.73 6.23
CA ASN A 129 12.31 -16.12 6.62
C ASN A 129 12.38 -16.60 8.08
N ARG A 130 11.67 -15.91 8.99
CA ARG A 130 11.59 -16.34 10.39
C ARG A 130 10.92 -17.70 10.53
N LEU A 131 9.82 -17.94 9.79
CA LEU A 131 9.17 -19.24 9.72
C LEU A 131 10.11 -20.31 9.15
N TYR A 132 10.74 -20.05 8.00
CA TYR A 132 11.69 -20.96 7.37
C TYR A 132 12.82 -21.40 8.31
N LYS A 133 13.36 -20.48 9.12
CA LYS A 133 14.44 -20.78 10.09
C LYS A 133 14.00 -21.69 11.23
N VAL A 134 12.74 -21.64 11.65
CA VAL A 134 12.21 -22.49 12.74
C VAL A 134 11.56 -23.77 12.22
N THR A 135 11.33 -23.90 10.92
CA THR A 135 10.79 -25.10 10.29
C THR A 135 11.88 -26.18 10.10
N PRO A 136 11.67 -27.44 10.54
CA PRO A 136 12.64 -28.53 10.39
C PRO A 136 13.03 -28.81 8.92
N TYR A 137 14.26 -29.26 8.68
CA TYR A 137 14.80 -29.50 7.32
C TYR A 137 13.96 -30.49 6.49
N HIS A 138 13.37 -31.49 7.15
CA HIS A 138 12.56 -32.52 6.50
C HIS A 138 11.07 -32.16 6.41
N HIS A 139 10.68 -30.95 6.82
CA HIS A 139 9.29 -30.54 6.78
C HIS A 139 8.88 -30.13 5.36
N LYS A 140 7.78 -30.71 4.87
CA LYS A 140 7.23 -30.47 3.52
C LYS A 140 6.97 -28.98 3.18
N ASP A 141 6.72 -28.14 4.19
CA ASP A 141 6.43 -26.71 3.97
C ASP A 141 7.69 -25.84 3.81
N ARG A 142 8.87 -26.38 4.15
CA ARG A 142 10.10 -25.58 4.22
C ARG A 142 10.49 -24.99 2.87
N GLU A 143 10.42 -25.79 1.81
CA GLU A 143 10.69 -25.34 0.44
C GLU A 143 9.66 -24.30 -0.03
N ALA A 144 8.38 -24.52 0.25
CA ALA A 144 7.32 -23.56 -0.09
C ALA A 144 7.49 -22.21 0.61
N LEU A 145 7.97 -22.19 1.87
CA LEU A 145 8.29 -20.96 2.59
C LEU A 145 9.45 -20.20 1.93
N ARG A 146 10.50 -20.93 1.51
CA ARG A 146 11.66 -20.36 0.82
C ARG A 146 11.25 -19.76 -0.53
N GLU A 147 10.46 -20.50 -1.30
CA GLU A 147 9.97 -20.07 -2.61
C GLU A 147 9.07 -18.83 -2.48
N ALA A 148 8.11 -18.86 -1.55
CA ALA A 148 7.22 -17.74 -1.28
C ALA A 148 8.02 -16.47 -0.89
N GLN A 149 9.03 -16.62 -0.03
CA GLN A 149 9.90 -15.52 0.37
C GLN A 149 10.56 -14.89 -0.86
N LEU A 150 11.24 -15.69 -1.67
CA LEU A 150 11.99 -15.22 -2.84
C LEU A 150 11.06 -14.55 -3.87
N LYS A 151 9.87 -15.12 -4.08
CA LYS A 151 8.88 -14.56 -5.01
C LYS A 151 8.38 -13.18 -4.58
N ILE A 152 8.13 -12.99 -3.28
CA ILE A 152 7.73 -11.68 -2.74
C ILE A 152 8.89 -10.69 -2.80
N GLU A 153 10.13 -11.11 -2.50
CA GLU A 153 11.33 -10.26 -2.61
C GLU A 153 11.51 -9.73 -4.05
N LEU A 154 11.47 -10.63 -5.04
CA LEU A 154 11.54 -10.26 -6.45
C LEU A 154 10.44 -9.28 -6.86
N HIS A 155 9.22 -9.48 -6.36
CA HIS A 155 8.10 -8.58 -6.63
C HIS A 155 8.30 -7.21 -6.00
N LEU A 156 8.82 -7.14 -4.78
CA LEU A 156 9.16 -5.87 -4.11
C LEU A 156 10.27 -5.11 -4.84
N GLU A 157 11.28 -5.81 -5.35
CA GLU A 157 12.32 -5.23 -6.19
C GLU A 157 11.73 -4.65 -7.47
N HIS A 158 10.84 -5.38 -8.14
CA HIS A 158 10.12 -4.90 -9.31
C HIS A 158 9.33 -3.62 -9.02
N ILE A 159 8.54 -3.60 -7.94
CA ILE A 159 7.79 -2.42 -7.49
C ILE A 159 8.73 -1.23 -7.30
N ASN A 160 9.87 -1.45 -6.63
CA ASN A 160 10.84 -0.40 -6.38
C ASN A 160 11.42 0.18 -7.68
N GLN A 161 11.77 -0.69 -8.64
CA GLN A 161 12.27 -0.28 -9.96
C GLN A 161 11.22 0.54 -10.74
N VAL A 162 9.97 0.07 -10.78
CA VAL A 162 8.87 0.76 -11.46
C VAL A 162 8.62 2.14 -10.84
N ARG A 163 8.58 2.21 -9.51
CA ARG A 163 8.42 3.47 -8.76
C ARG A 163 9.54 4.45 -9.09
N ASN A 164 10.80 4.01 -9.05
CA ASN A 164 11.95 4.87 -9.34
C ASN A 164 11.92 5.35 -10.79
N ARG A 165 11.66 4.45 -11.75
CA ARG A 165 11.53 4.80 -13.17
C ARG A 165 10.43 5.85 -13.40
N LEU A 166 9.26 5.68 -12.78
CA LEU A 166 8.17 6.63 -12.92
C LEU A 166 8.54 7.99 -12.31
N PHE A 167 9.18 7.98 -11.13
CA PHE A 167 9.68 9.19 -10.49
C PHE A 167 10.66 9.96 -11.39
N PHE A 168 11.65 9.28 -11.98
CA PHE A 168 12.59 9.91 -12.91
C PHE A 168 11.89 10.48 -14.14
N ARG A 169 10.93 9.76 -14.73
CA ARG A 169 10.16 10.24 -15.89
C ARG A 169 9.36 11.50 -15.58
N VAL A 170 8.68 11.54 -14.44
CA VAL A 170 7.92 12.72 -14.01
C VAL A 170 8.86 13.90 -13.79
N SER A 171 9.99 13.69 -13.12
CA SER A 171 11.01 14.72 -12.88
C SER A 171 11.52 15.33 -14.19
N LEU A 172 11.88 14.49 -15.18
CA LEU A 172 12.32 14.94 -16.50
C LEU A 172 11.22 15.73 -17.23
N MET A 173 9.96 15.28 -17.17
CA MET A 173 8.85 16.01 -17.78
C MET A 173 8.67 17.40 -17.16
N THR A 174 8.68 17.51 -15.83
CA THR A 174 8.60 18.81 -15.16
C THR A 174 9.78 19.72 -15.51
N SER A 175 11.00 19.19 -15.64
CA SER A 175 12.16 19.98 -16.06
C SER A 175 12.02 20.50 -17.50
N LEU A 176 11.55 19.66 -18.43
CA LEU A 176 11.30 20.06 -19.82
C LEU A 176 10.19 21.11 -19.93
N GLU A 177 9.10 20.95 -19.16
CA GLU A 177 8.02 21.93 -19.11
C GLU A 177 8.52 23.30 -18.63
N SER A 178 9.34 23.35 -17.59
CA SER A 178 9.95 24.59 -17.12
C SER A 178 10.86 25.24 -18.18
N SER A 179 11.68 24.45 -18.89
CA SER A 179 12.55 24.97 -19.96
C SER A 179 11.75 25.50 -21.16
N ILE A 180 10.65 24.85 -21.54
CA ILE A 180 9.79 25.33 -22.63
C ILE A 180 9.06 26.63 -22.24
N ILE A 181 8.65 26.78 -20.98
CA ILE A 181 7.99 27.99 -20.49
C ILE A 181 8.95 29.20 -20.46
N GLU A 182 10.23 28.99 -20.16
CA GLU A 182 11.26 30.05 -20.21
C GLU A 182 11.61 30.48 -21.64
N GLU A 183 11.35 29.64 -22.65
CA GLU A 183 11.67 29.93 -24.06
C GLU A 183 10.58 30.69 -24.84
N VAL A 184 9.43 31.01 -24.24
CA VAL A 184 8.40 31.86 -24.90
C VAL A 184 8.69 33.32 -24.57
N PRO A 185 9.27 34.12 -25.49
CA PRO A 185 9.43 35.55 -25.26
C PRO A 185 8.03 36.16 -25.27
N GLU A 186 7.71 36.98 -24.26
CA GLU A 186 6.60 37.93 -24.35
C GLU A 186 6.84 38.80 -25.59
N TYR A 187 6.17 38.47 -26.70
CA TYR A 187 6.02 39.40 -27.80
C TYR A 187 5.06 40.49 -27.34
N SER A 188 5.64 41.60 -26.90
CA SER A 188 4.96 42.84 -26.55
C SER A 188 3.97 43.27 -27.65
N LEU A 189 2.74 43.55 -27.25
CA LEU A 189 1.78 44.39 -27.96
C LEU A 189 1.09 45.31 -26.95
#